data_AF-A0A935EZ63-F1
#
_entry.id   AF-A0A935EZ63-F1
#
_cell.length_a   1.000
_cell.length_b   1.000
_cell.length_c   1.000
_cell.angle_alpha   90.00
_cell.angle_beta   90.00
_cell.angle_gamma   90.00
#
_symmetry.space_group_name_H-M   'P 1'
#
loop_
_entity.id
_entity.type
_entity.pdbx_description
1 polymer ?
#
loop_
_entity_poly.entity_id
_entity_poly.type
_entity_poly.pdbx_seq_one_letter_code
_entity_poly.pdbx_strand_id
1 'polypeptide(L)'
;MGAIIGIIASTLTSYFDAHLLEITLTTIVAYGSFLLAEEMHVSPVISVLIAGLILGNYGRQKGMSPTTQVAVNSFWEYAAFVVNSLVFLLIGDGIQVGSLTDNAVAIAWAVAAMLIARVICVYGLIGLTNLRTDPLPFKLQHILFWGGLRGSLSIALVLSLPLTLPGRQTLVVMIFGAVIFSLLVQGLSISPLLRWLNISRPPPKVKA
;
A
#
# COMPACT_ATOMS: atom_id res chain seq x y z
N MET A 1 2.55 18.06 9.97
CA MET A 1 1.17 18.36 9.51
C MET A 1 0.24 17.18 9.64
N GLY A 2 0.48 16.06 8.93
CA GLY A 2 -0.35 14.85 9.04
C GLY A 2 -0.69 14.42 10.48
N ALA A 3 0.29 14.44 11.39
CA ALA A 3 0.05 14.08 12.78
C ALA A 3 -0.95 14.99 13.49
N ILE A 4 -0.83 16.31 13.29
CA ILE A 4 -1.70 17.32 13.90
C ILE A 4 -3.14 17.13 13.38
N ILE A 5 -3.30 16.99 12.06
CA ILE A 5 -4.61 16.81 11.43
C ILE A 5 -5.25 15.49 11.90
N GLY A 6 -4.48 14.40 11.98
CA GLY A 6 -4.96 13.11 12.48
C GLY A 6 -5.44 13.17 13.94
N ILE A 7 -4.74 13.91 14.81
CA ILE A 7 -5.13 14.08 16.22
C ILE A 7 -6.42 14.92 16.33
N ILE A 8 -6.51 16.03 15.59
CA ILE A 8 -7.71 16.88 15.57
C ILE A 8 -8.92 16.06 15.10
N ALA A 9 -8.76 15.36 13.97
CA ALA A 9 -9.81 14.53 13.41
C ALA A 9 -10.26 13.43 14.35
N SER A 10 -9.32 12.71 14.97
CA SER A 10 -9.62 11.68 15.95
C SER A 10 -10.39 12.20 17.16
N THR A 11 -10.08 13.42 17.60
CA THR A 11 -10.79 14.06 18.70
C THR A 11 -12.21 14.40 18.27
N LEU A 12 -12.38 14.92 17.05
CA LEU A 12 -13.68 15.25 16.49
C LEU A 12 -14.57 14.03 16.28
N THR A 13 -13.96 12.86 15.98
CA THR A 13 -14.70 11.60 15.82
C THR A 13 -15.39 11.17 17.11
N SER A 14 -14.83 11.49 18.28
CA SER A 14 -15.43 11.13 19.58
C SER A 14 -16.72 11.89 19.94
N TYR A 15 -17.07 12.93 19.17
CA TYR A 15 -18.28 13.72 19.40
C TYR A 15 -19.49 13.27 18.56
N PHE A 16 -19.28 12.44 17.55
CA PHE A 16 -20.33 12.07 16.59
C PHE A 16 -20.36 10.56 16.37
N ASP A 17 -21.45 9.89 16.78
CA ASP A 17 -21.62 8.44 16.58
C ASP A 17 -22.56 8.19 15.38
N ALA A 18 -22.08 8.54 14.18
CA ALA A 18 -22.81 8.32 12.93
C ALA A 18 -21.86 7.98 11.78
N HIS A 19 -22.04 6.79 11.20
CA HIS A 19 -21.16 6.24 10.17
C HIS A 19 -20.95 7.12 8.94
N LEU A 20 -21.97 7.87 8.50
CA LEU A 20 -21.83 8.78 7.36
C LEU A 20 -20.94 10.00 7.69
N LEU A 21 -21.04 10.53 8.91
CA LEU A 21 -20.21 11.64 9.37
C LEU A 21 -18.75 11.21 9.48
N GLU A 22 -18.49 10.01 10.02
CA GLU A 22 -17.13 9.50 10.16
C GLU A 22 -16.47 9.20 8.80
N ILE A 23 -17.21 8.61 7.85
CA ILE A 23 -16.71 8.43 6.48
C ILE A 23 -16.36 9.78 5.85
N THR A 24 -17.26 10.76 5.97
CA THR A 24 -17.02 12.12 5.45
C THR A 24 -15.81 12.75 6.10
N LEU A 25 -15.67 12.65 7.42
CA LEU A 25 -14.55 13.18 8.17
C LEU A 25 -13.23 12.53 7.75
N THR A 26 -13.18 11.20 7.63
CA THR A 26 -11.97 10.50 7.16
C THR A 26 -11.58 10.94 5.74
N THR A 27 -12.56 11.21 4.87
CA THR A 27 -12.34 11.71 3.51
C THR A 27 -11.80 13.14 3.53
N ILE A 28 -12.39 14.02 4.34
CA ILE A 28 -11.90 15.40 4.54
C ILE A 28 -10.47 15.38 5.07
N VAL A 29 -10.16 14.49 6.00
CA VAL A 29 -8.79 14.36 6.54
C VAL A 29 -7.82 13.92 5.46
N ALA A 30 -8.18 12.94 4.63
CA ALA A 30 -7.33 12.46 3.55
C ALA A 30 -7.03 13.58 2.54
N TYR A 31 -8.03 14.27 2.02
CA TYR A 31 -7.83 15.34 1.05
C TYR A 31 -7.27 16.63 1.67
N GLY A 32 -7.77 17.01 2.84
CA GLY A 32 -7.34 18.22 3.56
C GLY A 32 -5.88 18.13 4.00
N SER A 33 -5.43 16.98 4.48
CA SER A 33 -4.02 16.79 4.85
C SER A 33 -3.07 16.76 3.66
N PHE A 34 -3.57 16.38 2.47
CA PHE A 34 -2.83 16.46 1.22
C PHE A 34 -2.64 17.93 0.81
N LEU A 35 -3.74 18.68 0.65
CA LEU A 35 -3.71 20.06 0.16
C LEU A 35 -2.92 20.98 1.09
N LEU A 36 -3.12 20.86 2.41
CA LEU A 36 -2.37 21.66 3.39
C LEU A 36 -0.88 21.32 3.37
N ALA A 37 -0.50 20.08 3.09
CA ALA A 37 0.90 19.70 2.99
C ALA A 37 1.55 20.26 1.71
N GLU A 38 0.80 20.30 0.61
CA GLU A 38 1.24 20.85 -0.67
C GLU A 38 1.55 22.35 -0.57
N GLU A 39 0.63 23.13 0.03
CA GLU A 39 0.82 24.57 0.30
C GLU A 39 2.04 24.85 1.20
N MET A 40 2.36 23.92 2.09
CA MET A 40 3.51 24.04 2.98
C MET A 40 4.81 23.47 2.41
N HIS A 41 4.79 23.01 1.15
CA HIS A 41 5.93 22.39 0.47
C HIS A 41 6.53 21.20 1.23
N VAL A 42 5.72 20.47 2.01
CA VAL A 42 6.10 19.21 2.66
C VAL A 42 5.46 18.04 1.89
N SER A 43 5.96 16.81 2.09
CA SER A 43 5.45 15.64 1.36
C SER A 43 3.94 15.41 1.61
N PRO A 44 3.07 15.59 0.60
CA PRO A 44 1.62 15.42 0.80
C PRO A 44 1.27 13.96 1.10
N VAL A 45 1.88 13.02 0.39
CA VAL A 45 1.65 11.58 0.55
C VAL A 45 1.98 11.11 1.96
N ILE A 46 3.11 11.55 2.54
CA ILE A 46 3.48 11.18 3.91
C ILE A 46 2.55 11.87 4.93
N SER A 47 2.12 13.11 4.67
CA SER A 47 1.16 13.80 5.52
C SER A 47 -0.16 13.02 5.64
N VAL A 48 -0.73 12.59 4.52
CA VAL A 48 -1.94 11.77 4.48
C VAL A 48 -1.75 10.43 5.18
N LEU A 49 -0.60 9.77 4.94
CA LEU A 49 -0.27 8.49 5.58
C LEU A 49 -0.27 8.61 7.11
N ILE A 50 0.41 9.63 7.65
CA ILE A 50 0.49 9.84 9.11
C ILE A 50 -0.88 10.22 9.68
N ALA A 51 -1.65 11.07 8.99
CA ALA A 51 -3.00 11.41 9.42
C ALA A 51 -3.90 10.18 9.48
N GLY A 52 -3.87 9.34 8.44
CA GLY A 52 -4.63 8.09 8.36
C GLY A 52 -4.19 7.06 9.41
N LEU A 53 -2.88 6.94 9.68
CA LEU A 53 -2.36 6.03 10.71
C LEU A 53 -2.83 6.44 12.11
N ILE A 54 -2.82 7.74 12.42
CA ILE A 54 -3.33 8.23 13.72
C ILE A 54 -4.84 8.05 13.80
N LEU A 55 -5.59 8.44 12.78
CA LEU A 55 -7.06 8.31 12.78
C LEU A 55 -7.49 6.84 12.87
N GLY A 56 -6.83 5.96 12.12
CA GLY A 56 -7.11 4.53 12.07
C GLY A 56 -6.71 3.77 13.33
N ASN A 57 -5.72 4.25 14.10
CA ASN A 57 -5.31 3.62 15.35
C ASN A 57 -5.99 4.24 16.58
N TYR A 58 -5.89 5.56 16.73
CA TYR A 58 -6.36 6.30 17.90
C TYR A 58 -7.86 6.62 17.81
N GLY A 59 -8.34 7.12 16.66
CA GLY A 59 -9.77 7.43 16.45
C GLY A 59 -10.65 6.19 16.50
N ARG A 60 -10.19 5.11 15.87
CA ARG A 60 -10.89 3.81 15.85
C ARG A 60 -11.04 3.19 17.24
N GLN A 61 -10.04 3.26 18.12
CA GLN A 61 -10.10 2.65 19.44
C GLN A 61 -10.91 3.45 20.47
N LYS A 62 -10.97 4.78 20.35
CA LYS A 62 -11.62 5.65 21.35
C LYS A 62 -12.98 6.21 20.95
N GLY A 63 -13.25 6.38 19.65
CA GLY A 63 -14.38 7.18 19.18
C GLY A 63 -15.39 6.46 18.29
N MET A 64 -15.08 5.29 17.73
CA MET A 64 -15.92 4.64 16.72
C MET A 64 -16.61 3.38 17.25
N SER A 65 -17.93 3.30 17.10
CA SER A 65 -18.68 2.06 17.34
C SER A 65 -18.27 0.95 16.35
N PRO A 66 -18.34 -0.36 16.72
CA PRO A 66 -17.88 -1.45 15.86
C PRO A 66 -18.53 -1.48 14.47
N THR A 67 -19.82 -1.13 14.40
CA THR A 67 -20.59 -1.00 13.15
C THR A 67 -20.01 0.08 12.25
N THR A 68 -19.62 1.21 12.82
CA THR A 68 -19.02 2.29 12.05
C THR A 68 -17.62 1.94 11.57
N GLN A 69 -16.81 1.24 12.37
CA GLN A 69 -15.49 0.78 11.93
C GLN A 69 -15.58 -0.10 10.68
N VAL A 70 -16.60 -0.98 10.62
CA VAL A 70 -16.86 -1.81 9.44
C VAL A 70 -17.28 -0.96 8.25
N ALA A 71 -18.16 0.03 8.44
CA ALA A 71 -18.60 0.93 7.38
C ALA A 71 -17.44 1.75 6.80
N VAL A 72 -16.62 2.38 7.65
CA VAL A 72 -15.42 3.13 7.24
C VAL A 72 -14.43 2.23 6.51
N ASN A 73 -14.15 1.04 7.02
CA ASN A 73 -13.23 0.09 6.37
C ASN A 73 -13.75 -0.33 4.99
N SER A 74 -15.03 -0.68 4.90
CA SER A 74 -15.65 -1.10 3.63
C SER A 74 -15.64 0.02 2.59
N PHE A 75 -15.91 1.26 3.02
CA PHE A 75 -15.83 2.43 2.14
C PHE A 75 -14.40 2.62 1.59
N TRP A 76 -13.38 2.62 2.45
CA TRP A 76 -12.00 2.81 2.02
C TRP A 76 -11.46 1.64 1.18
N GLU A 77 -11.88 0.41 1.47
CA GLU A 77 -11.55 -0.76 0.66
C GLU A 77 -12.16 -0.65 -0.75
N TYR A 78 -13.43 -0.26 -0.84
CA TYR A 78 -14.10 -0.01 -2.11
C TYR A 78 -13.46 1.15 -2.88
N ALA A 79 -13.22 2.29 -2.23
CA ALA A 79 -12.60 3.46 -2.85
C ALA A 79 -11.19 3.13 -3.36
N ALA A 80 -10.38 2.44 -2.56
CA ALA A 80 -9.05 1.99 -2.97
C ALA A 80 -9.13 1.02 -4.14
N PHE A 81 -10.09 0.08 -4.15
CA PHE A 81 -10.30 -0.83 -5.27
C PHE A 81 -10.64 -0.09 -6.57
N VAL A 82 -11.57 0.87 -6.52
CA VAL A 82 -11.96 1.68 -7.68
C VAL A 82 -10.78 2.49 -8.21
N VAL A 83 -10.08 3.23 -7.34
CA VAL A 83 -8.94 4.06 -7.73
C VAL A 83 -7.80 3.21 -8.30
N ASN A 84 -7.46 2.10 -7.65
CA ASN A 84 -6.43 1.19 -8.17
C ASN A 84 -6.82 0.64 -9.56
N SER A 85 -8.08 0.23 -9.74
CA SER A 85 -8.56 -0.29 -11.02
C SER A 85 -8.49 0.75 -12.13
N LEU A 86 -8.89 1.99 -11.85
CA LEU A 86 -8.77 3.11 -12.79
C LEU A 86 -7.32 3.38 -13.16
N VAL A 87 -6.44 3.41 -12.16
CA VAL A 87 -5.00 3.63 -12.37
C VAL A 87 -4.38 2.51 -13.23
N PHE A 88 -4.73 1.25 -12.98
CA PHE A 88 -4.28 0.13 -13.81
C PHE A 88 -4.82 0.22 -15.24
N LEU A 89 -6.09 0.61 -15.40
CA LEU A 89 -6.71 0.79 -16.71
C LEU A 89 -6.02 1.91 -17.51
N LEU A 90 -5.81 3.08 -16.89
CA LEU A 90 -5.17 4.24 -17.53
C LEU A 90 -3.74 3.92 -18.00
N ILE A 91 -3.00 3.14 -17.22
CA ILE A 91 -1.62 2.77 -17.59
C ILE A 91 -1.62 1.67 -18.64
N GLY A 92 -2.52 0.70 -18.51
CA GLY A 92 -2.70 -0.33 -19.52
C GLY A 92 -3.02 0.26 -20.88
N ASP A 93 -3.86 1.31 -20.93
CA ASP A 93 -4.18 2.04 -22.15
C ASP A 93 -2.99 2.83 -22.71
N GLY A 94 -2.21 3.49 -21.83
CA GLY A 94 -1.05 4.30 -22.23
C GLY A 94 0.19 3.51 -22.69
N ILE A 95 0.19 2.19 -22.58
CA ILE A 95 1.34 1.34 -22.87
C ILE A 95 1.11 0.48 -24.11
N GLN A 96 1.96 0.66 -25.11
CA GLN A 96 1.99 -0.20 -26.29
C GLN A 96 2.66 -1.54 -25.96
N VAL A 97 2.03 -2.64 -26.37
CA VAL A 97 2.54 -4.01 -26.13
C VAL A 97 3.94 -4.21 -26.73
N GLY A 98 4.24 -3.61 -27.89
CA GLY A 98 5.57 -3.67 -28.50
C GLY A 98 6.66 -3.03 -27.63
N SER A 99 6.34 -1.97 -26.89
CA SER A 99 7.32 -1.35 -25.99
C SER A 99 7.69 -2.24 -24.79
N LEU A 100 6.84 -3.19 -24.41
CA LEU A 100 7.17 -4.17 -23.36
C LEU A 100 8.26 -5.14 -23.82
N THR A 101 8.16 -5.62 -25.06
CA THR A 101 9.17 -6.53 -25.62
C THR A 101 10.48 -5.81 -25.86
N ASP A 102 10.43 -4.58 -26.36
CA ASP A 102 11.62 -3.77 -26.64
C ASP A 102 12.40 -3.43 -25.36
N ASN A 103 11.68 -3.25 -24.24
CA ASN A 103 12.26 -2.91 -22.94
C ASN A 103 12.31 -4.11 -21.97
N ALA A 104 12.20 -5.35 -22.47
CA ALA A 104 12.15 -6.55 -21.62
C ALA A 104 13.38 -6.66 -20.70
N VAL A 105 14.57 -6.30 -21.19
CA VAL A 105 15.81 -6.30 -20.40
C VAL A 105 15.76 -5.25 -19.29
N ALA A 106 15.22 -4.06 -19.58
CA ALA A 106 15.08 -3.00 -18.59
C ALA A 106 14.04 -3.38 -17.51
N ILE A 107 12.94 -4.03 -17.90
CA ILE A 107 11.95 -4.58 -16.96
C ILE A 107 12.60 -5.64 -16.07
N ALA A 108 13.40 -6.56 -16.63
CA ALA A 108 14.10 -7.59 -15.87
C ALA A 108 15.05 -6.98 -14.83
N TRP A 109 15.80 -5.93 -15.20
CA TRP A 109 16.63 -5.17 -14.25
C TRP A 109 15.81 -4.47 -13.18
N ALA A 110 14.68 -3.88 -13.52
CA ALA A 110 13.78 -3.24 -12.55
C ALA A 110 13.24 -4.26 -11.53
N VAL A 111 12.83 -5.43 -12.00
CA VAL A 111 12.37 -6.54 -11.15
C VAL A 111 13.51 -7.05 -10.25
N ALA A 112 14.69 -7.29 -10.83
CA ALA A 112 15.85 -7.76 -10.07
C ALA A 112 16.25 -6.74 -8.98
N ALA A 113 16.35 -5.45 -9.33
CA ALA A 113 16.66 -4.38 -8.40
C ALA A 113 15.61 -4.27 -7.29
N MET A 114 14.31 -4.37 -7.62
CA MET A 114 13.23 -4.38 -6.64
C MET A 114 13.34 -5.56 -5.67
N LEU A 115 13.59 -6.77 -6.18
CA LEU A 115 13.73 -7.97 -5.35
C LEU A 115 14.96 -7.89 -4.46
N ILE A 116 16.10 -7.47 -5.00
CA ILE A 116 17.36 -7.29 -4.23
C ILE A 116 17.16 -6.24 -3.14
N ALA A 117 16.61 -5.07 -3.48
CA ALA A 117 16.30 -4.03 -2.50
C ALA A 117 15.38 -4.56 -1.40
N ARG A 118 14.39 -5.38 -1.75
CA ARG A 118 13.50 -5.99 -0.76
C ARG A 118 14.20 -7.04 0.11
N VAL A 119 15.09 -7.86 -0.45
CA VAL A 119 15.92 -8.80 0.33
C VAL A 119 16.76 -8.02 1.35
N ILE A 120 17.47 -6.97 0.89
CA ILE A 120 18.32 -6.15 1.75
C ILE A 120 17.49 -5.48 2.85
N CYS A 121 16.35 -4.87 2.51
CA CYS A 121 15.50 -4.22 3.51
C CYS A 121 14.90 -5.22 4.51
N VAL A 122 14.30 -6.31 4.03
CA VAL A 122 13.60 -7.27 4.91
C VAL A 122 14.60 -8.03 5.78
N TYR A 123 15.56 -8.73 5.18
CA TYR A 123 16.52 -9.54 5.95
C TYR A 123 17.55 -8.68 6.68
N GLY A 124 17.93 -7.52 6.12
CA GLY A 124 18.84 -6.59 6.80
C GLY A 124 18.21 -5.94 8.03
N LEU A 125 16.97 -5.43 7.93
CA LEU A 125 16.28 -4.83 9.09
C LEU A 125 15.94 -5.89 10.15
N ILE A 126 15.48 -7.08 9.73
CA ILE A 126 15.20 -8.16 10.67
C ILE A 126 16.50 -8.67 11.30
N GLY A 127 17.58 -8.80 10.54
CA GLY A 127 18.91 -9.12 11.07
C GLY A 127 19.31 -8.14 12.15
N LEU A 128 19.21 -6.83 11.89
CA LEU A 128 19.52 -5.79 12.86
C LEU A 128 18.62 -5.82 14.11
N THR A 129 17.35 -6.18 13.93
CA THR A 129 16.35 -6.24 15.01
C THR A 129 16.52 -7.51 15.86
N ASN A 130 16.91 -8.63 15.25
CA ASN A 130 17.25 -9.89 15.92
C ASN A 130 18.49 -9.76 16.84
N LEU A 131 19.32 -8.73 16.66
CA LEU A 131 20.40 -8.43 17.61
C LEU A 131 19.88 -7.88 18.95
N ARG A 132 18.66 -7.31 18.96
CA ARG A 132 18.09 -6.62 20.14
C ARG A 132 16.82 -7.27 20.68
N THR A 133 16.19 -8.17 19.93
CA THR A 133 14.88 -8.78 20.26
C THR A 133 14.87 -10.25 19.86
N ASP A 134 13.83 -10.98 20.28
CA ASP A 134 13.68 -12.40 19.93
C ASP A 134 13.72 -12.63 18.42
N PRO A 135 14.48 -13.63 17.95
CA PRO A 135 14.69 -13.83 16.53
C PRO A 135 13.40 -14.23 15.84
N LEU A 136 13.00 -13.45 14.83
CA LEU A 136 11.85 -13.79 14.00
C LEU A 136 12.11 -15.08 13.20
N PRO A 137 11.21 -16.08 13.25
CA PRO A 137 11.35 -17.31 12.48
C PRO A 137 11.56 -17.05 10.98
N PHE A 138 12.51 -17.74 10.35
CA PHE A 138 12.80 -17.61 8.92
C PHE A 138 11.56 -17.73 8.01
N LYS A 139 10.59 -18.57 8.41
CA LYS A 139 9.32 -18.72 7.69
C LYS A 139 8.53 -17.41 7.61
N LEU A 140 8.48 -16.63 8.70
CA LEU A 140 7.79 -15.34 8.73
C LEU A 140 8.58 -14.27 7.95
N GLN A 141 9.91 -14.32 8.00
CA GLN A 141 10.76 -13.42 7.21
C GLN A 141 10.54 -13.63 5.69
N HIS A 142 10.47 -14.90 5.26
CA HIS A 142 10.19 -15.25 3.86
C HIS A 142 8.79 -14.82 3.43
N ILE A 143 7.77 -14.95 4.29
CA ILE A 143 6.42 -14.43 4.01
C ILE A 143 6.46 -12.91 3.88
N LEU A 144 7.19 -12.20 4.74
CA LEU A 144 7.27 -10.74 4.67
C LEU A 144 7.96 -10.27 3.39
N PHE A 145 8.99 -11.00 2.94
CA PHE A 145 9.65 -10.75 1.66
C PHE A 145 8.71 -11.00 0.46
N TRP A 146 7.96 -12.10 0.46
CA TRP A 146 7.13 -12.51 -0.67
C TRP A 146 5.73 -11.85 -0.69
N GLY A 147 5.25 -11.37 0.46
CA GLY A 147 3.91 -10.79 0.64
C GLY A 147 3.74 -9.34 0.21
N GLY A 148 4.79 -8.68 -0.29
CA GLY A 148 4.77 -7.28 -0.75
C GLY A 148 4.10 -7.10 -2.11
N LEU A 149 2.81 -7.40 -2.22
CA LEU A 149 2.05 -7.51 -3.49
C LEU A 149 1.52 -6.18 -4.05
N ARG A 150 1.77 -5.03 -3.40
CA ARG A 150 1.14 -3.76 -3.78
C ARG A 150 2.14 -2.80 -4.42
N GLY A 151 1.94 -2.52 -5.71
CA GLY A 151 2.76 -1.60 -6.52
C GLY A 151 2.02 -0.34 -6.98
N SER A 152 0.79 -0.10 -6.52
CA SER A 152 -0.02 1.03 -6.99
C SER A 152 0.57 2.39 -6.63
N LEU A 153 1.28 2.50 -5.51
CA LEU A 153 1.97 3.74 -5.14
C LEU A 153 3.11 4.07 -6.14
N SER A 154 3.92 3.09 -6.52
CA SER A 154 5.01 3.27 -7.50
C SER A 154 4.47 3.73 -8.86
N ILE A 155 3.32 3.18 -9.23
CA ILE A 155 2.57 3.56 -10.41
C ILE A 155 2.11 5.04 -10.32
N ALA A 156 1.48 5.45 -9.22
CA ALA A 156 1.01 6.82 -9.06
C ALA A 156 2.18 7.81 -9.15
N LEU A 157 3.32 7.46 -8.55
CA LEU A 157 4.54 8.26 -8.60
C LEU A 157 5.09 8.40 -10.02
N VAL A 158 5.15 7.32 -10.81
CA VAL A 158 5.66 7.44 -12.19
C VAL A 158 4.72 8.26 -13.09
N LEU A 159 3.42 8.19 -12.86
CA LEU A 159 2.44 9.00 -13.58
C LEU A 159 2.51 10.48 -13.22
N SER A 160 2.89 10.79 -11.98
CA SER A 160 3.06 12.17 -11.50
C SER A 160 4.30 12.88 -12.06
N LEU A 161 5.20 12.16 -12.75
CA LEU A 161 6.37 12.77 -13.36
C LEU A 161 5.98 13.80 -14.43
N PRO A 162 6.81 14.84 -14.69
CA PRO A 162 6.57 15.80 -15.77
C PRO A 162 6.56 15.11 -17.15
N LEU A 163 5.69 15.56 -18.06
CA LEU A 163 5.63 15.04 -19.45
C LEU A 163 6.89 15.34 -20.26
N THR A 164 7.63 16.38 -19.87
CA THR A 164 8.86 16.83 -20.52
C THR A 164 10.10 16.01 -20.14
N LEU A 165 9.98 15.09 -19.18
CA LEU A 165 11.13 14.35 -18.67
C LEU A 165 11.62 13.31 -19.70
N PRO A 166 12.89 13.39 -20.15
CA PRO A 166 13.43 12.44 -21.11
C PRO A 166 13.48 11.03 -20.49
N GLY A 167 13.03 10.02 -21.23
CA GLY A 167 12.99 8.63 -20.74
C GLY A 167 11.81 8.31 -19.80
N ARG A 168 10.86 9.24 -19.61
CA ARG A 168 9.62 8.97 -18.85
C ARG A 168 8.93 7.69 -19.33
N GLN A 169 8.77 7.52 -20.64
CA GLN A 169 8.07 6.35 -21.19
C GLN A 169 8.76 5.04 -20.81
N THR A 170 10.10 5.01 -20.84
CA THR A 170 10.89 3.85 -20.39
C THR A 170 10.66 3.58 -18.90
N LEU A 171 10.65 4.60 -18.05
CA LEU A 171 10.37 4.45 -16.62
C LEU A 171 8.95 3.91 -16.36
N VAL A 172 7.96 4.42 -17.09
CA VAL A 172 6.57 3.95 -17.01
C VAL A 172 6.48 2.47 -17.38
N VAL A 173 7.09 2.07 -18.50
CA VAL A 173 7.12 0.66 -18.95
C VAL A 173 7.85 -0.24 -17.95
N MET A 174 8.98 0.19 -17.41
CA MET A 174 9.74 -0.56 -16.40
C MET A 174 8.92 -0.79 -15.13
N ILE A 175 8.30 0.27 -14.60
CA ILE A 175 7.50 0.20 -13.37
C ILE A 175 6.25 -0.64 -13.60
N PHE A 176 5.56 -0.45 -14.72
CA PHE A 176 4.39 -1.25 -15.07
C PHE A 176 4.73 -2.74 -15.20
N GLY A 177 5.79 -3.07 -15.94
CA GLY A 177 6.25 -4.45 -16.09
C GLY A 177 6.63 -5.09 -14.74
N ALA A 178 7.31 -4.34 -13.87
CA ALA A 178 7.66 -4.82 -12.53
C ALA A 178 6.43 -5.01 -11.63
N VAL A 179 5.42 -4.15 -11.72
CA VAL A 179 4.17 -4.31 -10.98
C VAL A 179 3.35 -5.49 -11.50
N ILE A 180 3.24 -5.68 -12.82
CA ILE A 180 2.60 -6.87 -13.40
C ILE A 180 3.32 -8.14 -12.94
N PHE A 181 4.65 -8.15 -12.96
CA PHE A 181 5.42 -9.28 -12.46
C PHE A 181 5.10 -9.56 -10.98
N SER A 182 5.07 -8.54 -10.12
CA SER A 182 4.71 -8.70 -8.71
C SER A 182 3.28 -9.24 -8.54
N LEU A 183 2.30 -8.69 -9.26
CA LEU A 183 0.90 -9.12 -9.17
C LEU A 183 0.68 -10.55 -9.66
N LEU A 184 1.23 -10.91 -10.82
CA LEU A 184 1.04 -12.22 -11.41
C LEU A 184 1.92 -13.26 -10.72
N VAL A 185 3.23 -13.03 -10.64
CA VAL A 185 4.17 -14.03 -10.11
C VAL A 185 4.05 -14.11 -8.60
N GLN A 186 4.22 -13.00 -7.86
CA GLN A 186 4.18 -13.04 -6.39
C GLN A 186 2.74 -13.25 -5.89
N GLY A 187 1.74 -12.63 -6.53
CA GLY A 187 0.34 -12.76 -6.12
C GLY A 187 -0.22 -14.18 -6.27
N LEU A 188 0.05 -14.86 -7.38
CA LEU A 188 -0.38 -16.26 -7.55
C LEU A 188 0.44 -17.23 -6.69
N SER A 189 1.72 -16.93 -6.45
CA SER A 189 2.61 -17.82 -5.68
C SER A 189 2.52 -17.68 -4.16
N ILE A 190 1.88 -16.63 -3.62
CA ILE A 190 1.73 -16.47 -2.17
C ILE A 190 0.88 -17.60 -1.55
N SER A 191 -0.19 -18.00 -2.22
CA SER A 191 -1.10 -19.06 -1.76
C SER A 191 -0.41 -20.42 -1.62
N PRO A 192 0.32 -20.94 -2.63
CA PRO A 192 1.09 -22.17 -2.48
C PRO A 192 2.26 -22.02 -1.48
N LEU A 193 2.91 -20.85 -1.41
CA LEU A 193 3.97 -20.60 -0.43
C LEU A 193 3.47 -20.72 1.02
N LEU A 194 2.30 -20.16 1.32
CA LEU A 194 1.69 -20.24 2.65
C LEU A 194 1.33 -21.68 3.03
N ARG A 195 0.87 -22.49 2.06
CA ARG A 195 0.62 -23.93 2.25
C ARG A 195 1.92 -24.68 2.53
N TRP A 196 2.97 -24.41 1.76
CA TRP A 196 4.27 -25.05 1.93
C TRP A 196 4.91 -24.73 3.30
N LEU A 197 4.72 -23.51 3.81
CA LEU A 197 5.26 -23.10 5.10
C LEU A 197 4.47 -23.63 6.32
N ASN A 198 3.32 -24.31 6.11
CA ASN A 198 2.43 -24.85 7.15
C ASN A 198 1.87 -23.80 8.14
N ILE A 199 1.68 -22.56 7.69
CA ILE A 199 1.18 -21.47 8.56
C ILE A 199 -0.35 -21.33 8.50
N SER A 200 -1.00 -21.90 7.49
CA SER A 200 -2.46 -22.05 7.46
C SER A 200 -2.91 -23.27 8.27
N ARG A 201 -3.20 -23.09 9.56
CA ARG A 201 -4.11 -24.01 10.26
C ARG A 201 -5.53 -23.66 9.84
N PRO A 202 -6.30 -24.55 9.21
CA PRO A 202 -7.75 -24.35 9.08
C PRO A 202 -8.35 -24.18 10.49
N PRO A 203 -9.36 -23.31 10.68
CA PRO A 203 -10.08 -23.27 11.95
C PRO A 203 -10.60 -24.68 12.27
N PRO A 204 -10.57 -25.11 13.54
CA PRO A 204 -11.09 -26.41 13.93
C PRO A 204 -12.55 -26.50 13.47
N LYS A 205 -12.87 -27.54 12.69
CA LYS A 205 -14.25 -27.82 12.30
C LYS A 205 -15.05 -27.98 13.58
N VAL A 206 -15.94 -27.03 13.86
CA VAL A 206 -16.96 -27.17 14.88
C VAL A 206 -17.80 -28.37 14.46
N LYS A 207 -17.68 -29.48 15.21
CA LYS A 207 -18.61 -30.60 15.06
C LYS A 207 -19.97 -30.07 15.51
N ALA A 208 -20.89 -29.97 14.56
CA ALA A 208 -22.31 -29.79 14.83
C ALA A 208 -22.85 -31.01 15.59
#